data_AF-X1CKM9-F1
#
_entry.id   AF-X1CKM9-F1
#
_cell.length_a   1.000
_cell.length_b   1.000
_cell.length_c   1.000
_cell.angle_alpha   90.00
_cell.angle_beta   90.00
_cell.angle_gamma   90.00
#
_symmetry.space_group_name_H-M   'P 1'
#
loop_
_entity.id
_entity.type
_entity.pdbx_description
1 polymer ?
#
loop_
_entity_poly.entity_id
_entity_poly.type
_entity_poly.pdbx_seq_one_letter_code
_entity_poly.pdbx_strand_id
1 'polypeptide(L)'
;MESMDSVWPYFMVMGQGTLVGALACYFIIGKDKGWTKVSRKDHLLAMLAGLLWVVAFASLASNLKLLGMATAWPIANLNTIVTVVYSSLVLKEISIRQQRTKMFAGLIVGVMGIILLALART
;
A
#
# COMPACT_ATOMS: atom_id res chain seq x y z
N MET A 1 -23.10 16.55 13.98
CA MET A 1 -22.20 15.49 13.46
C MET A 1 -21.17 16.24 12.64
N GLU A 2 -20.05 16.57 13.28
CA GLU A 2 -19.13 17.62 12.82
C GLU A 2 -18.47 17.28 11.49
N SER A 3 -18.23 18.33 10.73
CA SER A 3 -17.82 18.30 9.35
C SER A 3 -16.37 17.82 9.23
N MET A 4 -16.19 16.55 8.84
CA MET A 4 -14.90 16.01 8.38
C MET A 4 -14.58 16.54 6.97
N ASP A 5 -14.48 17.86 6.80
CA ASP A 5 -14.46 18.49 5.47
C ASP A 5 -13.19 18.15 4.65
N SER A 6 -12.12 17.66 5.28
CA SER A 6 -10.87 17.38 4.58
C SER A 6 -10.09 16.25 5.26
N VAL A 7 -9.67 15.22 4.50
CA VAL A 7 -8.78 14.18 5.05
C VAL A 7 -7.32 14.64 5.03
N TRP A 8 -7.02 15.67 4.23
CA TRP A 8 -5.69 16.19 3.98
C TRP A 8 -4.88 16.59 5.23
N PRO A 9 -5.47 17.13 6.31
CA PRO A 9 -4.72 17.40 7.54
C PRO A 9 -4.11 16.13 8.13
N TYR A 10 -4.86 15.03 8.17
CA TYR A 10 -4.35 13.73 8.64
C TYR A 10 -3.24 13.21 7.74
N PHE A 11 -3.35 13.38 6.42
CA PHE A 11 -2.27 13.04 5.47
C PHE A 11 -0.99 13.82 5.74
N MET A 12 -1.10 15.13 5.96
CA MET A 12 0.06 15.96 6.21
C MET A 12 0.75 15.57 7.51
N VAL A 13 0.00 15.28 8.57
CA VAL A 13 0.54 14.82 9.85
C VAL A 13 1.20 13.44 9.70
N MET A 14 0.57 12.49 8.99
CA MET A 14 1.18 11.18 8.73
C MET A 14 2.46 11.29 7.90
N GLY A 15 2.46 12.11 6.85
CA GLY A 15 3.62 12.35 5.99
C GLY A 15 4.78 12.99 6.76
N GLN A 16 4.48 13.98 7.61
CA GLN A 16 5.47 14.59 8.52
C GLN A 16 6.01 13.56 9.51
N GLY A 17 5.16 12.71 10.10
CA GLY A 17 5.57 11.63 10.99
C GLY A 17 6.51 10.64 10.32
N THR A 18 6.19 10.21 9.09
CA THR A 18 7.05 9.33 8.29
C THR A 18 8.39 10.00 7.97
N LEU A 19 8.41 11.29 7.63
CA LEU A 19 9.64 12.04 7.37
C LEU A 19 10.52 12.15 8.62
N VAL A 20 9.93 12.54 9.75
CA VAL A 20 10.65 12.66 11.03
C VAL A 20 11.18 11.29 11.46
N GLY A 21 10.38 10.23 11.33
CA GLY A 21 10.82 8.86 11.60
C GLY A 21 11.97 8.41 10.70
N ALA A 22 11.90 8.71 9.40
CA ALA A 22 12.97 8.39 8.46
C ALA A 22 14.27 9.14 8.80
N LEU A 23 14.18 10.43 9.16
CA LEU A 23 15.33 11.22 9.61
C LEU A 23 15.92 10.68 10.91
N ALA A 24 15.08 10.35 11.89
CA ALA A 24 15.52 9.76 13.15
C ALA A 24 16.24 8.42 12.91
N CYS A 25 15.68 7.54 12.09
CA CYS A 25 16.33 6.29 11.69
C CYS A 25 17.66 6.54 10.99
N TYR A 26 17.75 7.53 10.09
CA TYR A 26 18.99 7.90 9.43
C TYR A 26 20.07 8.35 10.43
N PHE A 27 19.73 9.20 11.41
CA PHE A 27 20.72 9.68 12.38
C PHE A 27 21.09 8.65 13.46
N ILE A 28 20.17 7.77 13.85
CA ILE A 28 20.40 6.75 14.89
C ILE A 28 21.11 5.52 14.32
N ILE A 29 20.70 5.04 13.15
CA ILE A 29 21.17 3.77 12.55
C ILE A 29 22.22 4.02 11.46
N GLY A 30 22.17 5.17 10.77
CA GLY A 30 23.03 5.51 9.63
C GLY A 30 24.48 5.86 9.98
N LYS A 31 25.11 5.10 10.89
CA LYS A 31 26.57 5.18 11.15
C LYS A 31 27.39 4.87 9.90
N ASP A 32 26.86 4.02 9.03
CA ASP A 32 27.42 3.79 7.72
C ASP A 32 26.79 4.78 6.74
N LYS A 33 27.61 5.53 6.00
CA LYS A 33 27.19 6.52 4.98
C LYS A 33 26.45 5.89 3.77
N GLY A 34 25.53 4.95 4.01
CA GLY A 34 24.80 4.17 3.02
C GLY A 34 24.06 5.05 2.02
N TRP A 35 23.50 6.18 2.46
CA TRP A 35 22.86 7.15 1.57
C TRP A 35 23.77 7.63 0.44
N THR A 36 25.05 7.92 0.75
CA THR A 36 26.01 8.36 -0.28
C THR A 36 26.52 7.22 -1.18
N LYS A 37 26.34 5.97 -0.76
CA LYS A 37 26.76 4.78 -1.51
C LYS A 37 25.67 4.26 -2.46
N VAL A 38 24.41 4.66 -2.25
CA VAL A 38 23.27 4.23 -3.05
C VAL A 38 23.22 5.04 -4.36
N SER A 39 22.87 4.37 -5.47
CA SER A 39 22.85 5.01 -6.79
C SER A 39 21.78 6.08 -6.88
N ARG A 40 22.00 7.12 -7.69
CA ARG A 40 20.96 8.14 -7.98
C ARG A 40 19.68 7.53 -8.55
N LYS A 41 19.80 6.40 -9.26
CA LYS A 41 18.64 5.67 -9.80
C LYS A 41 17.77 5.10 -8.68
N ASP A 42 18.38 4.54 -7.65
CA ASP A 42 17.66 3.94 -6.53
C ASP A 42 16.96 5.01 -5.69
N HIS A 43 17.60 6.17 -5.53
CA HIS A 43 16.98 7.34 -4.92
C HIS A 43 15.75 7.80 -5.72
N LEU A 44 15.84 7.87 -7.05
CA LEU A 44 14.72 8.23 -7.90
C LEU A 44 13.58 7.19 -7.81
N LEU A 45 13.92 5.89 -7.79
CA LEU A 45 12.94 4.83 -7.61
C LEU A 45 12.25 4.92 -6.24
N ALA A 46 12.98 5.24 -5.18
CA ALA A 46 12.41 5.47 -3.86
C ALA A 46 11.45 6.68 -3.84
N MET A 47 11.82 7.78 -4.52
CA MET A 47 10.94 8.94 -4.66
C MET A 47 9.67 8.61 -5.46
N LEU A 48 9.79 7.87 -6.56
CA LEU A 48 8.66 7.42 -7.37
C LEU A 48 7.74 6.48 -6.58
N ALA A 49 8.31 5.56 -5.80
CA ALA A 49 7.54 4.69 -4.91
C ALA A 49 6.79 5.48 -3.84
N GLY A 50 7.43 6.51 -3.25
CA GLY A 50 6.80 7.44 -2.33
C GLY A 50 5.62 8.20 -2.95
N LEU A 51 5.79 8.72 -4.17
CA LEU A 51 4.71 9.40 -4.91
C LEU A 51 3.53 8.46 -5.19
N LEU A 52 3.82 7.25 -5.66
CA LEU A 52 2.79 6.23 -5.90
C LEU A 52 2.04 5.90 -4.61
N TRP A 53 2.76 5.78 -3.49
CA TRP A 53 2.18 5.52 -2.18
C TRP A 53 1.25 6.65 -1.72
N VAL A 54 1.65 7.92 -1.89
CA VAL A 54 0.81 9.08 -1.54
C VAL A 54 -0.50 9.07 -2.34
N VAL A 55 -0.46 8.80 -3.64
CA VAL A 55 -1.66 8.73 -4.49
C VAL A 55 -2.57 7.58 -4.07
N ALA A 56 -2.00 6.40 -3.82
CA ALA A 56 -2.75 5.22 -3.38
C ALA A 56 -3.42 5.46 -2.02
N PHE A 57 -2.69 6.05 -1.07
CA PHE A 57 -3.22 6.35 0.25
C PHE A 57 -4.29 7.45 0.19
N ALA A 58 -4.11 8.51 -0.61
CA ALA A 58 -5.11 9.55 -0.84
C ALA A 58 -6.45 8.97 -1.36
N SER A 59 -6.34 8.01 -2.28
CA SER A 59 -7.49 7.27 -2.81
C SER A 59 -8.17 6.44 -1.73
N LEU A 60 -7.39 5.73 -0.89
CA LEU A 60 -7.91 4.94 0.23
C LEU A 60 -8.69 5.80 1.23
N ALA A 61 -8.14 6.95 1.62
CA ALA A 61 -8.81 7.82 2.58
C ALA A 61 -10.08 8.48 2.01
N SER A 62 -10.08 8.78 0.72
CA SER A 62 -11.30 9.22 0.03
C SER A 62 -12.36 8.12 0.05
N ASN A 63 -11.95 6.86 -0.19
CA ASN A 63 -12.83 5.70 -0.05
C ASN A 63 -13.32 5.48 1.38
N LEU A 64 -12.50 5.73 2.41
CA LEU A 64 -12.93 5.63 3.81
C LEU A 64 -14.07 6.59 4.11
N LYS A 65 -14.06 7.80 3.54
CA LYS A 65 -15.17 8.76 3.67
C LYS A 65 -16.44 8.31 2.95
N LEU A 66 -16.31 7.76 1.75
CA LEU A 66 -17.47 7.39 0.92
C LEU A 66 -18.11 6.05 1.31
N LEU A 67 -17.30 5.10 1.77
CA LEU A 67 -17.71 3.72 1.95
C LEU A 67 -17.74 3.28 3.42
N GLY A 68 -17.08 4.04 4.30
CA GLY A 68 -16.87 3.66 5.69
C GLY A 68 -15.75 2.63 5.85
N MET A 69 -15.25 2.52 7.07
CA MET A 69 -14.07 1.71 7.39
C MET A 69 -14.27 0.21 7.12
N ALA A 70 -15.47 -0.31 7.38
CA ALA A 70 -15.80 -1.73 7.24
C ALA A 70 -15.73 -2.24 5.80
N THR A 71 -15.89 -1.37 4.79
CA THR A 71 -15.87 -1.77 3.37
C THR A 71 -14.60 -1.33 2.67
N ALA A 72 -14.09 -0.12 2.96
CA ALA A 72 -12.89 0.41 2.33
C ALA A 72 -11.63 -0.42 2.67
N TRP A 73 -11.51 -0.91 3.91
CA TRP A 73 -10.34 -1.71 4.32
C TRP A 73 -10.24 -3.07 3.62
N PRO A 74 -11.30 -3.89 3.57
CA PRO A 74 -11.28 -5.12 2.79
C PRO A 74 -10.96 -4.90 1.32
N ILE A 75 -11.49 -3.83 0.71
CA ILE A 75 -11.18 -3.45 -0.67
C ILE A 75 -9.68 -3.07 -0.82
N ALA A 76 -9.12 -2.34 0.14
CA ALA A 76 -7.69 -1.98 0.13
C ALA A 76 -6.77 -3.21 0.18
N ASN A 77 -7.14 -4.22 0.97
CA ASN A 77 -6.39 -5.47 1.10
C ASN A 77 -6.34 -6.30 -0.20
N LEU A 78 -7.18 -5.98 -1.20
CA LEU A 78 -7.08 -6.58 -2.53
C LEU A 78 -5.80 -6.20 -3.26
N ASN A 79 -5.07 -5.17 -2.79
CA ASN A 79 -3.72 -4.89 -3.26
C ASN A 79 -2.82 -6.13 -3.16
N THR A 80 -3.10 -7.06 -2.22
CA THR A 80 -2.40 -8.34 -2.07
C THR A 80 -2.41 -9.15 -3.37
N ILE A 81 -3.50 -9.10 -4.15
CA ILE A 81 -3.56 -9.77 -5.46
C ILE A 81 -2.52 -9.16 -6.40
N VAL A 82 -2.45 -7.83 -6.46
CA VAL A 82 -1.48 -7.09 -7.28
C VAL A 82 -0.06 -7.40 -6.81
N THR A 83 0.19 -7.44 -5.49
CA THR A 83 1.48 -7.80 -4.90
C THR A 83 1.90 -9.21 -5.29
N VAL A 84 1.02 -10.20 -5.18
CA VAL A 84 1.32 -11.60 -5.57
C VAL A 84 1.65 -11.69 -7.06
N VAL A 85 0.90 -11.00 -7.91
CA VAL A 85 1.17 -10.96 -9.36
C VAL A 85 2.52 -10.31 -9.64
N TYR A 86 2.81 -9.17 -9.01
CA TYR A 86 4.08 -8.46 -9.18
C TYR A 86 5.27 -9.29 -8.67
N SER A 87 5.19 -9.87 -7.47
CA SER A 87 6.23 -10.74 -6.91
C SER A 87 6.48 -11.98 -7.77
N SER A 88 5.43 -12.56 -8.36
CA SER A 88 5.56 -13.75 -9.19
C SER A 88 6.16 -13.46 -10.57
N LEU A 89 5.79 -12.33 -11.20
CA LEU A 89 6.21 -12.00 -12.57
C LEU A 89 7.52 -11.20 -12.63
N VAL A 90 7.69 -10.22 -11.73
CA VAL A 90 8.80 -9.26 -11.78
C VAL A 90 9.93 -9.71 -10.86
N LEU A 91 9.63 -9.99 -9.60
CA LEU A 91 10.64 -10.43 -8.63
C LEU A 91 10.99 -11.92 -8.80
N LYS A 92 10.12 -12.69 -9.46
CA LYS A 92 10.25 -14.14 -9.71
C LYS A 92 10.49 -14.95 -8.42
N GLU A 93 10.00 -14.45 -7.29
CA GLU A 93 10.16 -15.08 -5.97
C GLU A 93 9.36 -16.38 -5.87
N ILE A 94 8.29 -16.52 -6.65
CA ILE A 94 7.38 -17.66 -6.61
C ILE A 94 7.28 -18.29 -8.00
N SER A 95 7.51 -19.60 -8.07
CA SER A 95 7.25 -20.38 -9.27
C SER A 95 5.73 -20.53 -9.49
N ILE A 96 5.20 -19.75 -10.42
CA ILE A 96 3.77 -19.79 -10.82
C ILE A 96 3.35 -21.21 -11.16
N ARG A 97 4.21 -21.97 -11.84
CA ARG A 97 3.91 -23.33 -12.28
C ARG A 97 3.65 -24.28 -11.10
N GLN A 98 4.34 -24.07 -9.98
CA GLN A 98 4.29 -24.95 -8.82
C GLN A 98 3.19 -24.54 -7.81
N GLN A 99 2.87 -23.26 -7.71
CA GLN A 99 1.87 -22.74 -6.75
C GLN A 99 0.56 -22.28 -7.42
N ARG A 100 0.36 -22.57 -8.71
CA ARG A 100 -0.80 -22.14 -9.50
C ARG A 100 -2.13 -22.38 -8.78
N THR A 101 -2.35 -23.59 -8.27
CA THR A 101 -3.61 -23.97 -7.62
C THR A 101 -3.90 -23.10 -6.39
N LYS A 102 -2.91 -22.84 -5.55
CA LYS A 102 -3.07 -22.00 -4.35
C LYS A 102 -3.28 -20.53 -4.73
N MET A 103 -2.59 -20.06 -5.76
CA MET A 103 -2.74 -18.71 -6.28
C MET A 103 -4.15 -18.46 -6.83
N PHE A 104 -4.68 -19.40 -7.63
CA PHE A 104 -6.05 -19.32 -8.14
C PHE A 104 -7.10 -19.47 -7.04
N ALA A 105 -6.89 -20.37 -6.08
CA ALA A 105 -7.78 -20.50 -4.92
C ALA A 105 -7.84 -19.19 -4.10
N GLY A 106 -6.69 -18.58 -3.81
CA GLY A 106 -6.61 -17.28 -3.13
C GLY A 106 -7.31 -16.16 -3.91
N LEU A 107 -7.15 -16.13 -5.24
CA LEU A 107 -7.84 -15.17 -6.11
C LEU A 107 -9.36 -15.35 -6.06
N ILE A 108 -9.85 -16.58 -6.17
CA ILE A 108 -11.30 -16.89 -6.13
C ILE A 108 -11.88 -16.50 -4.77
N VAL A 109 -11.23 -16.88 -3.67
CA VAL A 109 -11.67 -16.53 -2.32
C VAL A 109 -11.68 -15.02 -2.12
N GLY A 110 -10.65 -14.32 -2.61
CA GLY A 110 -10.57 -12.86 -2.58
C GLY A 110 -11.75 -12.22 -3.32
N VAL A 111 -11.99 -12.61 -4.57
CA VAL A 111 -13.10 -12.09 -5.39
C VAL A 111 -14.46 -12.38 -4.75
N MET A 112 -14.67 -13.60 -4.26
CA MET A 112 -15.90 -13.98 -3.54
C MET A 112 -16.11 -13.11 -2.30
N GLY A 113 -15.05 -12.84 -1.53
CA GLY A 113 -15.11 -11.95 -0.38
C GLY A 113 -15.59 -10.54 -0.75
N ILE A 114 -15.12 -9.99 -1.87
CA ILE A 114 -15.57 -8.67 -2.37
C ILE A 114 -17.05 -8.71 -2.73
N ILE A 115 -17.47 -9.73 -3.48
CA ILE A 115 -18.86 -9.87 -3.93
C ILE A 115 -19.79 -9.92 -2.71
N LEU A 116 -19.45 -10.74 -1.70
CA LEU A 116 -20.20 -10.82 -0.46
C LEU A 116 -20.23 -9.48 0.29
N LEU A 117 -19.12 -8.76 0.36
CA LEU A 117 -19.04 -7.42 0.96
C LEU A 117 -19.89 -6.39 0.21
N ALA A 118 -19.93 -6.47 -1.13
CA ALA A 118 -20.76 -5.60 -1.95
C ALA A 118 -22.25 -5.90 -1.73
N LEU A 119 -22.63 -7.19 -1.68
CA LEU A 119 -23.99 -7.64 -1.41
C LEU A 119 -24.45 -7.35 0.02
N ALA A 120 -23.55 -7.37 1.00
CA ALA A 120 -23.89 -7.02 2.39
C ALA A 120 -24.19 -5.51 2.57
N ARG A 121 -23.83 -4.69 1.57
CA ARG A 121 -24.03 -3.25 1.60
C ARG A 121 -25.33 -2.81 0.92
N THR A 122 -25.88 -3.63 0.01
CA THR A 122 -27.21 -3.45 -0.58
C THR A 122 -28.29 -3.86 0.40
#